data_AF-A0A7Z9TBD6-F1
#
_entry.id   AF-A0A7Z9TBD6-F1
#
_cell.length_a   1.000
_cell.length_b   1.000
_cell.length_c   1.000
_cell.angle_alpha   90.00
_cell.angle_beta   90.00
_cell.angle_gamma   90.00
#
_symmetry.space_group_name_H-M   'P 1'
#
loop_
_entity.id
_entity.type
_entity.pdbx_description
1 polymer ?
#
loop_
_entity_poly.entity_id
_entity_poly.type
_entity_poly.pdbx_seq_one_letter_code
_entity_poly.pdbx_strand_id
1 'polypeptide(L)'
;MLIPSIDLKGGQVVQLIQGERPAIATDDLDLWISRFKGFPRVQLIDLDAAMRTGTNDKLLRRVASVLPCRVGGGIRTIDRACEVLEYGAEAVIIGSSLFLEGRPNIDFANTLASTIGKRRIIAAVDSKGGRVVVKGWTEATSLTAVDAVQALEPFCEEFLYTHVDKEGLMEGTDLDAIMAVKQATSRRVTAAGGITTQIEIDRLNEEGIDAVVGMAIYTGRLAIEPPQTR
;
A
#
# COMPACT_ATOMS: atom_id res chain seq x y z
N MET A 1 -6.06 -3.68 -12.23
CA MET A 1 -5.48 -2.52 -12.95
C MET A 1 -4.17 -2.05 -12.30
N LEU A 2 -3.34 -1.26 -12.99
CA LEU A 2 -2.15 -0.63 -12.40
C LEU A 2 -2.55 0.53 -11.46
N ILE A 3 -1.89 0.60 -10.30
CA ILE A 3 -1.97 1.70 -9.34
C ILE A 3 -0.54 2.21 -9.09
N PRO A 4 -0.17 3.43 -9.55
CA PRO A 4 1.16 3.95 -9.29
C PRO A 4 1.32 4.33 -7.81
N SER A 5 2.54 4.22 -7.28
CA SER A 5 2.86 4.61 -5.90
C SER A 5 3.82 5.81 -5.81
N ILE A 6 3.61 6.64 -4.79
CA ILE A 6 4.53 7.68 -4.34
C ILE A 6 4.90 7.35 -2.89
N ASP A 7 6.18 7.16 -2.61
CA ASP A 7 6.68 7.02 -1.24
C ASP A 7 7.40 8.30 -0.84
N LEU A 8 7.11 8.81 0.36
CA LEU A 8 7.68 10.05 0.89
C LEU A 8 8.62 9.76 2.05
N LYS A 9 9.83 10.29 1.99
CA LYS A 9 10.83 10.20 3.07
C LYS A 9 11.74 11.42 3.05
N GLY A 10 12.02 12.00 4.21
CA GLY A 10 12.85 13.19 4.35
C GLY A 10 12.33 14.40 3.57
N GLY A 11 11.00 14.50 3.36
CA GLY A 11 10.41 15.55 2.54
C GLY A 11 10.58 15.37 1.02
N GLN A 12 11.02 14.19 0.56
CA GLN A 12 11.28 13.88 -0.85
C GLN A 12 10.47 12.67 -1.30
N VAL A 13 10.21 12.60 -2.61
CA VAL A 13 9.74 11.37 -3.26
C VAL A 13 10.91 10.41 -3.37
N VAL A 14 10.73 9.19 -2.87
CA VAL A 14 11.76 8.15 -2.88
C VAL A 14 11.24 6.86 -3.46
N GLN A 15 12.18 6.01 -3.90
CA GLN A 15 11.94 4.58 -4.10
C GLN A 15 13.07 3.80 -3.42
N LEU A 16 12.70 2.85 -2.58
CA LEU A 16 13.65 2.07 -1.78
C LEU A 16 13.75 0.63 -2.31
N ILE A 17 14.96 0.10 -2.34
CA ILE A 17 15.22 -1.34 -2.52
C ILE A 17 15.05 -1.99 -1.15
N GLN A 18 14.13 -2.96 -1.06
CA GLN A 18 13.81 -3.69 0.16
C GLN A 18 13.50 -2.77 1.37
N GLY A 19 12.95 -1.58 1.13
CA GLY A 19 12.57 -0.65 2.19
C GLY A 19 13.71 0.09 2.89
N GLU A 20 14.97 -0.11 2.48
CA GLU A 20 16.14 0.45 3.17
C GLU A 20 16.99 1.37 2.29
N ARG A 21 17.39 0.90 1.11
CA ARG A 21 18.37 1.59 0.26
C ARG A 21 17.67 2.46 -0.79
N PRO A 22 17.91 3.79 -0.83
CA PRO A 22 17.32 4.61 -1.87
C PRO A 22 17.91 4.25 -3.24
N ALA A 23 17.04 3.82 -4.16
CA ALA A 23 17.38 3.77 -5.58
C ALA A 23 17.21 5.15 -6.22
N ILE A 24 16.16 5.88 -5.81
CA ILE A 24 15.79 7.19 -6.32
C ILE A 24 15.35 8.07 -5.15
N ALA A 25 15.75 9.34 -5.19
CA ALA A 25 15.29 10.39 -4.29
C ALA A 25 15.20 11.71 -5.08
N THR A 26 14.05 12.38 -5.03
CA THR A 26 13.82 13.65 -5.72
C THR A 26 12.82 14.52 -4.95
N ASP A 27 13.02 15.82 -4.98
CA ASP A 27 12.10 16.83 -4.44
C ASP A 27 11.07 17.31 -5.47
N ASP A 28 11.15 16.83 -6.72
CA ASP A 28 10.22 17.18 -7.80
C ASP A 28 8.88 16.44 -7.68
N LEU A 29 8.10 16.83 -6.67
CA LEU A 29 6.78 16.26 -6.41
C LEU A 29 5.77 16.59 -7.52
N ASP A 30 5.90 17.76 -8.16
CA ASP A 30 4.98 18.20 -9.22
C ASP A 30 5.09 17.33 -10.47
N LEU A 31 6.31 16.90 -10.82
CA LEU A 31 6.53 15.93 -11.88
C LEU A 31 5.71 14.64 -11.65
N TRP A 32 5.78 14.07 -10.45
CA TRP A 32 5.07 12.83 -10.13
C TRP A 32 3.56 13.01 -10.02
N ILE A 33 3.11 14.16 -9.48
CA ILE A 33 1.68 14.52 -9.50
C ILE A 33 1.17 14.58 -10.94
N SER A 34 1.89 15.27 -11.82
CA SER A 34 1.51 15.38 -13.23
C SER A 34 1.54 14.02 -13.92
N ARG A 35 2.54 13.18 -13.64
CA ARG A 35 2.71 11.86 -14.27
C ARG A 35 1.62 10.87 -13.88
N PHE A 36 1.13 10.94 -12.64
CA PHE A 36 0.07 10.06 -12.13
C PHE A 36 -1.33 10.67 -12.27
N LYS A 37 -1.44 11.86 -12.87
CA LYS A 37 -2.73 12.45 -13.21
C LYS A 37 -3.47 11.57 -14.22
N GLY A 38 -4.75 11.35 -13.99
CA GLY A 38 -5.61 10.51 -14.83
C GLY A 38 -5.67 9.03 -14.41
N PHE A 39 -4.79 8.58 -13.49
CA PHE A 39 -4.99 7.28 -12.86
C PHE A 39 -6.16 7.36 -11.86
N PRO A 40 -7.04 6.35 -11.85
CA PRO A 40 -8.23 6.37 -10.99
C PRO A 40 -7.91 6.16 -9.51
N ARG A 41 -6.71 5.67 -9.19
CA ARG A 41 -6.20 5.51 -7.83
C ARG A 41 -4.69 5.74 -7.84
N VAL A 42 -4.17 6.35 -6.78
CA VAL A 42 -2.73 6.52 -6.54
C VAL A 42 -2.44 6.09 -5.11
N GLN A 43 -1.39 5.29 -4.91
CA GLN A 43 -0.92 4.95 -3.56
C GLN A 43 0.09 5.98 -3.07
N LEU A 44 -0.11 6.49 -1.86
CA LEU A 44 0.78 7.49 -1.27
C LEU A 44 1.20 7.04 0.13
N ILE A 45 2.50 6.82 0.36
CA ILE A 45 3.00 6.27 1.61
C ILE A 45 3.94 7.27 2.30
N ASP A 46 3.64 7.61 3.56
CA ASP A 46 4.55 8.37 4.42
C ASP A 46 5.50 7.42 5.16
N LEU A 47 6.72 7.26 4.62
CA LEU A 47 7.72 6.38 5.21
C LEU A 47 8.30 6.96 6.51
N ASP A 48 8.37 8.29 6.66
CA ASP A 48 8.83 8.88 7.93
C ASP A 48 7.86 8.58 9.07
N ALA A 49 6.55 8.67 8.81
CA ALA A 49 5.54 8.30 9.79
C ALA A 49 5.53 6.78 10.06
N ALA A 50 5.75 5.96 9.03
CA ALA A 50 5.88 4.51 9.16
C ALA A 50 7.09 4.12 10.04
N MET A 51 8.23 4.78 9.85
CA MET A 51 9.50 4.54 10.56
C MET A 51 9.62 5.31 11.88
N ARG A 52 8.65 6.17 12.23
CA ARG A 52 8.66 7.03 13.43
C ARG A 52 9.81 8.04 13.45
N THR A 53 10.20 8.56 12.30
CA THR A 53 11.23 9.59 12.13
C THR A 53 10.68 10.99 11.89
N GLY A 54 9.36 11.12 11.71
CA GLY A 54 8.67 12.38 11.47
C GLY A 54 7.33 12.16 10.77
N THR A 55 6.77 13.21 10.16
CA THR A 55 5.62 13.12 9.25
C THR A 55 5.82 14.04 8.05
N ASN A 56 5.20 13.69 6.93
CA ASN A 56 5.22 14.47 5.68
C ASN A 56 3.88 15.18 5.40
N ASP A 57 3.17 15.62 6.44
CA ASP A 57 1.78 16.08 6.37
C ASP A 57 1.51 17.17 5.32
N LYS A 58 2.44 18.12 5.16
CA LYS A 58 2.33 19.16 4.13
C LYS A 58 2.33 18.57 2.71
N LEU A 59 3.17 17.57 2.47
CA LEU A 59 3.26 16.89 1.17
C LEU A 59 2.07 15.97 0.95
N LEU A 60 1.66 15.22 1.99
CA LEU A 60 0.47 14.38 1.94
C LEU A 60 -0.77 15.19 1.53
N ARG A 61 -1.01 16.32 2.19
CA ARG A 61 -2.13 17.22 1.86
C ARG A 61 -2.05 17.75 0.44
N ARG A 62 -0.85 18.14 -0.01
CA ARG A 62 -0.66 18.65 -1.38
C ARG A 62 -1.05 17.59 -2.42
N VAL A 63 -0.56 16.36 -2.27
CA VAL A 63 -0.82 15.27 -3.24
C VAL A 63 -2.26 14.77 -3.17
N ALA A 64 -2.77 14.49 -1.96
CA ALA A 64 -4.11 13.96 -1.76
C ALA A 64 -5.22 14.95 -2.15
N SER A 65 -4.93 16.26 -2.19
CA SER A 65 -5.89 17.26 -2.66
C SER A 65 -6.09 17.29 -4.19
N VAL A 66 -5.20 16.65 -4.97
CA VAL A 66 -5.20 16.74 -6.44
C VAL A 66 -5.20 15.39 -7.15
N LEU A 67 -4.97 14.28 -6.42
CA LEU A 67 -5.02 12.92 -6.93
C LEU A 67 -5.95 12.05 -6.08
N PRO A 68 -6.59 11.02 -6.66
CA PRO A 68 -7.42 10.06 -5.92
C PRO A 68 -6.55 9.13 -5.08
N CYS A 69 -6.12 9.61 -3.92
CA CYS A 69 -5.10 8.94 -3.11
C CYS A 69 -5.68 7.95 -2.10
N ARG A 70 -5.03 6.78 -2.02
CA ARG A 70 -5.07 5.87 -0.89
C ARG A 70 -3.79 6.09 -0.08
N VAL A 71 -3.91 6.54 1.17
CA VAL A 71 -2.76 7.04 1.94
C VAL A 71 -2.39 6.09 3.06
N GLY A 72 -1.13 5.68 3.11
CA GLY A 72 -0.56 4.84 4.16
C GLY A 72 0.63 5.49 4.87
N GLY A 73 1.12 4.82 5.90
CA GLY A 73 2.31 5.26 6.64
C GLY A 73 1.97 5.84 8.01
N GLY A 74 2.33 5.09 9.06
CA GLY A 74 2.30 5.58 10.44
C GLY A 74 0.92 5.78 11.09
N ILE A 75 -0.17 5.35 10.45
CA ILE A 75 -1.54 5.50 10.98
C ILE A 75 -1.78 4.48 12.10
N ARG A 76 -1.68 4.93 13.35
CA ARG A 76 -1.76 4.10 14.57
C ARG A 76 -2.91 4.47 15.50
N THR A 77 -3.61 5.56 15.20
CA THR A 77 -4.73 6.08 15.99
C THR A 77 -5.89 6.41 15.07
N ILE A 78 -7.09 6.48 15.64
CA ILE A 78 -8.30 6.88 14.91
C ILE A 78 -8.19 8.33 14.45
N ASP A 79 -7.72 9.22 15.33
CA ASP A 79 -7.51 10.64 15.00
C ASP A 79 -6.61 10.81 13.79
N ARG A 80 -5.50 10.05 13.73
CA ARG A 80 -4.60 10.12 12.58
C ARG A 80 -5.26 9.64 11.29
N ALA A 81 -6.13 8.63 11.36
CA ALA A 81 -6.88 8.19 10.19
C ALA A 81 -7.84 9.29 9.71
N CYS A 82 -8.52 9.98 10.65
CA CYS A 82 -9.40 11.11 10.34
C CYS A 82 -8.63 12.27 9.71
N GLU A 83 -7.49 12.69 10.29
CA GLU A 83 -6.63 13.74 9.74
C GLU A 83 -6.23 13.44 8.29
N VAL A 84 -5.78 12.22 8.00
CA VAL A 84 -5.35 11.83 6.66
C VAL A 84 -6.51 11.86 5.65
N LEU A 85 -7.72 11.51 6.08
CA LEU A 85 -8.92 11.66 5.24
C LEU A 85 -9.25 13.14 4.99
N GLU A 86 -9.09 14.01 5.99
CA GLU A 86 -9.24 15.47 5.85
C GLU A 86 -8.19 16.11 4.92
N TYR A 87 -7.09 15.40 4.64
CA TYR A 87 -6.09 15.84 3.66
C TYR A 87 -6.57 15.65 2.21
N GLY A 88 -7.66 14.92 2.00
CA GLY A 88 -8.22 14.59 0.69
C GLY A 88 -8.10 13.11 0.32
N ALA A 89 -7.56 12.26 1.20
CA ALA A 89 -7.45 10.83 0.93
C ALA A 89 -8.83 10.17 0.80
N GLU A 90 -9.00 9.32 -0.20
CA GLU A 90 -10.23 8.54 -0.40
C GLU A 90 -10.32 7.36 0.59
N ALA A 91 -9.16 6.82 0.97
CA ALA A 91 -9.02 5.73 1.91
C ALA A 91 -7.66 5.79 2.63
N VAL A 92 -7.61 5.16 3.80
CA VAL A 92 -6.39 4.99 4.60
C VAL A 92 -5.91 3.54 4.54
N ILE A 93 -4.60 3.39 4.41
CA ILE A 93 -3.90 2.10 4.41
C ILE A 93 -3.32 1.87 5.80
N ILE A 94 -3.77 0.82 6.46
CA ILE A 94 -3.44 0.49 7.84
C ILE A 94 -2.72 -0.86 7.87
N GLY A 95 -1.46 -0.87 8.29
CA GLY A 95 -0.66 -2.09 8.42
C GLY A 95 -0.48 -2.49 9.88
N SER A 96 0.69 -2.18 10.44
CA SER A 96 1.12 -2.72 11.75
C SER A 96 0.18 -2.44 12.93
N SER A 97 -0.68 -1.41 12.90
CA SER A 97 -1.64 -1.13 13.98
C SER A 97 -2.85 -2.07 13.98
N LEU A 98 -3.12 -2.76 12.87
CA LEU A 98 -4.07 -3.88 12.80
C LEU A 98 -3.52 -5.15 13.46
N PHE A 99 -2.29 -5.13 13.95
CA PHE A 99 -1.67 -6.25 14.63
C PHE A 99 -1.14 -5.81 16.00
N LEU A 100 -1.47 -6.55 17.04
CA LEU A 100 -1.00 -6.32 18.40
C LEU A 100 -0.47 -7.65 18.95
N GLU A 101 0.77 -7.65 19.44
CA GLU A 101 1.42 -8.85 19.99
C GLU A 101 1.37 -10.07 19.03
N GLY A 102 1.56 -9.80 17.73
CA GLY A 102 1.57 -10.81 16.68
C GLY A 102 0.19 -11.38 16.31
N ARG A 103 -0.91 -10.77 16.78
CA ARG A 103 -2.30 -11.18 16.50
C ARG A 103 -3.10 -10.02 15.89
N PRO A 104 -4.20 -10.29 15.16
CA PRO A 104 -5.06 -9.22 14.66
C PRO A 104 -5.67 -8.42 15.81
N ASN A 105 -5.54 -7.10 15.77
CA ASN A 105 -6.08 -6.17 16.75
C ASN A 105 -7.54 -5.82 16.40
N ILE A 106 -8.44 -6.73 16.73
CA ILE A 106 -9.87 -6.66 16.37
C ILE A 106 -10.54 -5.42 16.97
N ASP A 107 -10.20 -5.05 18.20
CA ASP A 107 -10.81 -3.89 18.87
C ASP A 107 -10.47 -2.57 18.15
N PHE A 108 -9.20 -2.41 17.75
CA PHE A 108 -8.78 -1.26 16.96
C PHE A 108 -9.43 -1.27 15.56
N ALA A 109 -9.41 -2.42 14.88
CA ALA A 109 -10.02 -2.57 13.55
C ALA A 109 -11.53 -2.25 13.57
N ASN A 110 -12.25 -2.74 14.59
CA ASN A 110 -13.67 -2.47 14.79
C ASN A 110 -13.93 -0.98 15.05
N THR A 111 -13.17 -0.37 15.97
CA THR A 111 -13.30 1.06 16.28
C THR A 111 -13.05 1.93 15.05
N LEU A 112 -12.02 1.60 14.27
CA LEU A 112 -11.71 2.28 13.02
C LEU A 112 -12.85 2.13 12.00
N ALA A 113 -13.31 0.91 11.77
CA ALA A 113 -14.43 0.61 10.87
C ALA A 113 -15.72 1.33 11.25
N SER A 114 -16.04 1.42 12.54
CA SER A 114 -17.22 2.13 13.04
C SER A 114 -17.08 3.65 12.93
N THR A 115 -15.86 4.19 13.00
CA THR A 115 -15.63 5.64 12.96
C THR A 115 -15.60 6.18 11.53
N ILE A 116 -14.77 5.61 10.67
CA ILE A 116 -14.53 6.14 9.31
C ILE A 116 -15.20 5.34 8.19
N GLY A 117 -15.83 4.21 8.54
CA GLY A 117 -16.47 3.31 7.60
C GLY A 117 -15.49 2.37 6.91
N LYS A 118 -15.87 1.09 6.81
CA LYS A 118 -15.06 0.00 6.20
C LYS A 118 -14.61 0.32 4.77
N ARG A 119 -15.42 1.05 4.00
CA ARG A 119 -15.13 1.47 2.62
C ARG A 119 -13.87 2.33 2.48
N ARG A 120 -13.46 3.01 3.56
CA ARG A 120 -12.28 3.88 3.60
C ARG A 120 -11.07 3.20 4.22
N ILE A 121 -11.15 1.91 4.53
CA ILE A 121 -10.07 1.16 5.19
C ILE A 121 -9.51 0.13 4.22
N ILE A 122 -8.20 0.20 4.04
CA ILE A 122 -7.40 -0.79 3.34
C ILE A 122 -6.48 -1.43 4.37
N ALA A 123 -6.65 -2.74 4.61
CA ALA A 123 -5.77 -3.48 5.51
C ALA A 123 -4.51 -3.91 4.75
N ALA A 124 -3.35 -3.39 5.14
CA ALA A 124 -2.07 -3.81 4.60
C ALA A 124 -1.58 -5.08 5.32
N VAL A 125 -1.35 -6.12 4.54
CA VAL A 125 -0.85 -7.42 4.99
C VAL A 125 0.44 -7.69 4.23
N ASP A 126 1.56 -7.44 4.90
CA ASP A 126 2.89 -7.66 4.35
C ASP A 126 3.39 -9.01 4.82
N SER A 127 3.90 -9.85 3.91
CA SER A 127 4.46 -11.17 4.29
C SER A 127 5.88 -11.37 3.81
N LYS A 128 6.70 -11.98 4.68
CA LYS A 128 8.08 -12.39 4.42
C LYS A 128 8.29 -13.80 4.95
N GLY A 129 8.87 -14.69 4.15
CA GLY A 129 9.02 -16.11 4.51
C GLY A 129 7.69 -16.80 4.83
N GLY A 130 6.61 -16.38 4.14
CA GLY A 130 5.24 -16.91 4.34
C GLY A 130 4.54 -16.46 5.63
N ARG A 131 5.14 -15.54 6.40
CA ARG A 131 4.56 -15.02 7.65
C ARG A 131 4.31 -13.52 7.55
N VAL A 132 3.24 -13.06 8.20
CA VAL A 132 2.96 -11.62 8.29
C VAL A 132 4.07 -10.94 9.07
N VAL A 133 4.57 -9.83 8.54
CA VAL A 133 5.58 -8.98 9.17
C VAL A 133 5.01 -7.61 9.51
N VAL A 134 5.44 -7.05 10.63
CA VAL A 134 4.98 -5.77 11.17
C VAL A 134 6.19 -4.88 11.53
N LYS A 135 5.90 -3.65 11.99
CA LYS A 135 6.91 -2.65 12.39
C LYS A 135 7.94 -2.37 11.28
N GLY A 136 7.46 -2.12 10.06
CA GLY A 136 8.34 -1.88 8.91
C GLY A 136 9.15 -3.12 8.53
N TRP A 137 8.49 -4.28 8.53
CA TRP A 137 9.05 -5.59 8.13
C TRP A 137 10.14 -6.17 9.05
N THR A 138 10.33 -5.60 10.24
CA THR A 138 11.39 -6.02 11.18
C THR A 138 10.94 -7.11 12.15
N GLU A 139 9.63 -7.30 12.34
CA GLU A 139 9.08 -8.27 13.30
C GLU A 139 8.13 -9.24 12.60
N ALA A 140 8.47 -10.53 12.59
CA ALA A 140 7.62 -11.58 12.05
C ALA A 140 6.61 -12.08 13.10
N THR A 141 5.39 -12.34 12.66
CA THR A 141 4.33 -12.94 13.48
C THR A 141 4.20 -14.43 13.16
N SER A 142 3.37 -15.15 13.92
CA SER A 142 3.03 -16.54 13.60
C SER A 142 1.95 -16.66 12.51
N LEU A 143 1.32 -15.56 12.10
CA LEU A 143 0.19 -15.58 11.16
C LEU A 143 0.67 -15.73 9.73
N THR A 144 -0.08 -16.49 8.93
CA THR A 144 0.01 -16.40 7.47
C THR A 144 -0.79 -15.20 6.96
N ALA A 145 -0.57 -14.80 5.71
CA ALA A 145 -1.37 -13.76 5.07
C ALA A 145 -2.86 -14.14 5.00
N VAL A 146 -3.15 -15.43 4.75
CA VAL A 146 -4.52 -15.99 4.71
C VAL A 146 -5.22 -15.82 6.07
N ASP A 147 -4.54 -16.18 7.17
CA ASP A 147 -5.10 -16.03 8.53
C ASP A 147 -5.45 -14.56 8.83
N ALA A 148 -4.55 -13.65 8.45
CA ALA A 148 -4.72 -12.23 8.70
C ALA A 148 -5.88 -11.64 7.90
N VAL A 149 -6.01 -11.95 6.60
CA VAL A 149 -7.11 -11.41 5.79
C VAL A 149 -8.46 -11.94 6.25
N GLN A 150 -8.57 -13.22 6.61
CA GLN A 150 -9.83 -13.79 7.12
C GLN A 150 -10.26 -13.12 8.42
N ALA A 151 -9.31 -12.86 9.33
CA ALA A 151 -9.61 -12.19 10.59
C ALA A 151 -10.01 -10.72 10.43
N LEU A 152 -9.43 -10.02 9.44
CA LEU A 152 -9.62 -8.59 9.23
C LEU A 152 -10.74 -8.24 8.24
N GLU A 153 -11.23 -9.21 7.44
CA GLU A 153 -12.26 -9.04 6.41
C GLU A 153 -13.54 -8.32 6.88
N PRO A 154 -14.01 -8.51 8.13
CA PRO A 154 -15.17 -7.78 8.61
C PRO A 154 -14.95 -6.27 8.76
N PHE A 155 -13.73 -5.75 8.74
CA PHE A 155 -13.39 -4.37 9.14
C PHE A 155 -12.89 -3.48 8.01
N CYS A 156 -12.57 -4.05 6.85
CA CYS A 156 -12.06 -3.32 5.69
C CYS A 156 -12.80 -3.73 4.42
N GLU A 157 -12.73 -2.87 3.40
CA GLU A 157 -13.32 -3.15 2.09
C GLU A 157 -12.27 -3.70 1.10
N GLU A 158 -11.00 -3.55 1.44
CA GLU A 158 -9.88 -3.88 0.58
C GLU A 158 -8.66 -4.32 1.39
N PHE A 159 -7.88 -5.23 0.81
CA PHE A 159 -6.57 -5.64 1.29
C PHE A 159 -5.48 -5.17 0.33
N LEU A 160 -4.40 -4.63 0.90
CA LEU A 160 -3.13 -4.45 0.20
C LEU A 160 -2.21 -5.58 0.65
N TYR A 161 -1.95 -6.54 -0.21
CA TYR A 161 -1.03 -7.63 0.08
C TYR A 161 0.34 -7.36 -0.56
N THR A 162 1.39 -7.34 0.27
CA THR A 162 2.77 -7.13 -0.19
C THR A 162 3.59 -8.39 0.01
N HIS A 163 4.13 -8.94 -1.08
CA HIS A 163 5.10 -10.04 -1.00
C HIS A 163 6.52 -9.49 -0.84
N VAL A 164 6.95 -9.34 0.43
CA VAL A 164 8.17 -8.60 0.80
C VAL A 164 9.44 -9.26 0.28
N ASP A 165 9.48 -10.58 0.13
CA ASP A 165 10.68 -11.30 -0.33
C ASP A 165 11.14 -10.88 -1.74
N LYS A 166 10.25 -10.29 -2.55
CA LYS A 166 10.54 -9.82 -3.92
C LYS A 166 10.51 -8.29 -4.07
N GLU A 167 10.21 -7.56 -3.00
CA GLU A 167 10.03 -6.11 -3.04
C GLU A 167 11.31 -5.37 -3.41
N GLY A 168 11.21 -4.51 -4.44
CA GLY A 168 12.34 -3.73 -4.97
C GLY A 168 13.46 -4.54 -5.64
N LEU A 169 13.34 -5.88 -5.75
CA LEU A 169 14.37 -6.73 -6.37
C LEU A 169 14.25 -6.83 -7.90
N MET A 170 13.12 -6.42 -8.46
CA MET A 170 12.87 -6.39 -9.91
C MET A 170 12.92 -7.78 -10.59
N GLU A 171 12.59 -8.84 -9.84
CA GLU A 171 12.61 -10.25 -10.27
C GLU A 171 11.22 -10.85 -10.57
N GLY A 172 10.17 -10.05 -10.45
CA GLY A 172 8.78 -10.51 -10.54
C GLY A 172 8.19 -10.87 -9.18
N THR A 173 6.85 -10.86 -9.11
CA THR A 173 6.10 -11.19 -7.88
C THR A 173 5.82 -12.68 -7.74
N ASP A 174 5.45 -13.12 -6.53
CA ASP A 174 4.90 -14.45 -6.29
C ASP A 174 3.38 -14.45 -6.52
N LEU A 175 2.97 -14.94 -7.70
CA LEU A 175 1.56 -15.00 -8.08
C LEU A 175 0.78 -16.02 -7.24
N ASP A 176 1.38 -17.15 -6.86
CA ASP A 176 0.69 -18.19 -6.10
C ASP A 176 0.35 -17.67 -4.69
N ALA A 177 1.28 -16.95 -4.06
CA ALA A 177 1.04 -16.31 -2.77
C ALA A 177 -0.08 -15.26 -2.84
N ILE A 178 -0.10 -14.44 -3.91
CA ILE A 178 -1.16 -13.45 -4.15
C ILE A 178 -2.51 -14.15 -4.34
N MET A 179 -2.57 -15.22 -5.13
CA MET A 179 -3.80 -15.96 -5.40
C MET A 179 -4.35 -16.65 -4.15
N ALA A 180 -3.49 -17.16 -3.27
CA ALA A 180 -3.92 -17.71 -1.98
C ALA A 180 -4.64 -16.65 -1.13
N VAL A 181 -4.13 -15.41 -1.10
CA VAL A 181 -4.80 -14.29 -0.41
C VAL A 181 -6.11 -13.93 -1.10
N LYS A 182 -6.15 -13.86 -2.44
CA LYS A 182 -7.36 -13.56 -3.20
C LYS A 182 -8.47 -14.58 -2.95
N GLN A 183 -8.15 -15.85 -2.85
CA GLN A 183 -9.12 -16.93 -2.57
C GLN A 183 -9.62 -16.92 -1.13
N ALA A 184 -8.86 -16.34 -0.20
CA ALA A 184 -9.19 -16.32 1.22
C ALA A 184 -10.19 -15.23 1.61
N THR A 185 -10.54 -14.30 0.71
CA THR A 185 -11.40 -13.17 1.03
C THR A 185 -12.37 -12.78 -0.09
N SER A 186 -13.54 -12.31 0.29
CA SER A 186 -14.50 -11.69 -0.64
C SER A 186 -14.18 -10.22 -0.97
N ARG A 187 -13.24 -9.60 -0.22
CA ARG A 187 -12.87 -8.19 -0.38
C ARG A 187 -12.01 -7.95 -1.62
N ARG A 188 -11.87 -6.68 -1.99
CA ARG A 188 -10.92 -6.29 -3.05
C ARG A 188 -9.50 -6.60 -2.58
N VAL A 189 -8.65 -7.03 -3.51
CA VAL A 189 -7.24 -7.28 -3.24
C VAL A 189 -6.42 -6.44 -4.21
N THR A 190 -5.46 -5.72 -3.64
CA THR A 190 -4.38 -5.08 -4.37
C THR A 190 -3.08 -5.80 -4.03
N ALA A 191 -2.31 -6.20 -5.03
CA ALA A 191 -1.00 -6.80 -4.86
C ALA A 191 0.12 -5.76 -4.99
N ALA A 192 1.16 -5.91 -4.19
CA ALA A 192 2.42 -5.17 -4.25
C ALA A 192 3.60 -6.14 -4.01
N GLY A 193 4.83 -5.71 -4.28
CA GLY A 193 6.02 -6.54 -4.13
C GLY A 193 6.52 -7.13 -5.45
N GLY A 194 7.53 -6.49 -6.04
CA GLY A 194 8.29 -7.10 -7.13
C GLY A 194 7.62 -7.14 -8.50
N ILE A 195 6.43 -6.55 -8.68
CA ILE A 195 5.74 -6.43 -9.97
C ILE A 195 6.53 -5.51 -10.90
N THR A 196 6.91 -6.00 -12.09
CA THR A 196 7.79 -5.24 -13.00
C THR A 196 7.32 -5.10 -14.44
N THR A 197 6.33 -5.89 -14.86
CA THR A 197 5.92 -5.97 -16.27
C THR A 197 4.41 -5.80 -16.46
N GLN A 198 4.00 -5.31 -17.63
CA GLN A 198 2.59 -5.23 -18.01
C GLN A 198 1.92 -6.61 -18.01
N ILE A 199 2.64 -7.67 -18.41
CA ILE A 199 2.13 -9.04 -18.43
C ILE A 199 1.72 -9.49 -17.02
N GLU A 200 2.51 -9.18 -15.98
CA GLU A 200 2.14 -9.49 -14.59
C GLU A 200 0.88 -8.73 -14.16
N ILE A 201 0.79 -7.44 -14.53
CA ILE A 201 -0.37 -6.59 -14.21
C ILE A 201 -1.63 -7.11 -14.88
N ASP A 202 -1.54 -7.51 -16.15
CA ASP A 202 -2.68 -8.02 -16.92
C ASP A 202 -3.19 -9.33 -16.32
N ARG A 203 -2.28 -10.26 -15.97
CA ARG A 203 -2.62 -11.51 -15.28
C ARG A 203 -3.31 -11.28 -13.95
N LEU A 204 -2.80 -10.36 -13.13
CA LEU A 204 -3.45 -10.00 -11.87
C LEU A 204 -4.85 -9.41 -12.11
N ASN A 205 -4.97 -8.57 -13.13
CA ASN A 205 -6.24 -7.94 -13.49
C ASN A 205 -7.29 -8.94 -13.97
N GLU A 206 -6.90 -9.98 -14.71
CA GLU A 206 -7.78 -11.10 -15.11
C GLU A 206 -8.41 -11.81 -13.90
N GLU A 207 -7.67 -11.88 -12.79
CA GLU A 207 -8.11 -12.46 -11.51
C GLU A 207 -8.87 -11.44 -10.62
N GLY A 208 -9.11 -10.22 -11.12
CA GLY A 208 -9.75 -9.14 -10.39
C GLY A 208 -8.87 -8.53 -9.30
N ILE A 209 -7.55 -8.59 -9.45
CA ILE A 209 -6.55 -8.06 -8.53
C ILE A 209 -5.92 -6.81 -9.15
N ASP A 210 -5.88 -5.72 -8.38
CA ASP A 210 -5.16 -4.51 -8.76
C ASP A 210 -3.67 -4.64 -8.40
N ALA A 211 -2.79 -4.00 -9.17
CA ALA A 211 -1.34 -4.09 -8.99
C ALA A 211 -0.76 -2.72 -8.62
N VAL A 212 -0.17 -2.60 -7.44
CA VAL A 212 0.61 -1.42 -7.06
C VAL A 212 2.02 -1.55 -7.62
N VAL A 213 2.47 -0.52 -8.33
CA VAL A 213 3.79 -0.50 -8.96
C VAL A 213 4.51 0.80 -8.62
N GLY A 214 5.69 0.68 -8.02
CA GLY A 214 6.61 1.78 -7.73
C GLY A 214 7.87 1.67 -8.58
N MET A 215 8.89 0.99 -8.06
CA MET A 215 10.25 0.91 -8.61
C MET A 215 10.34 0.75 -10.14
N ALA A 216 9.52 -0.10 -10.74
CA ALA A 216 9.54 -0.32 -12.19
C ALA A 216 9.16 0.92 -13.01
N ILE A 217 8.26 1.76 -12.50
CA ILE A 217 7.87 3.04 -13.12
C ILE A 217 9.02 4.04 -13.01
N TYR A 218 9.62 4.15 -11.82
CA TYR A 218 10.64 5.17 -11.53
C TYR A 218 11.98 4.86 -12.22
N THR A 219 12.31 3.59 -12.39
CA THR A 219 13.49 3.15 -13.16
C THR A 219 13.28 3.16 -14.68
N GLY A 220 12.07 3.49 -15.14
CA GLY A 220 11.72 3.53 -16.56
C GLY A 220 11.56 2.14 -17.21
N ARG A 221 11.62 1.06 -16.44
CA ARG A 221 11.41 -0.30 -16.95
C ARG A 221 9.97 -0.52 -17.41
N LEU A 222 9.02 0.09 -16.71
CA LEU A 222 7.61 0.09 -17.09
C LEU A 222 7.20 1.51 -17.48
N ALA A 223 6.91 1.69 -18.77
CA ALA A 223 6.21 2.88 -19.24
C ALA A 223 4.77 2.84 -18.72
N ILE A 224 4.25 4.00 -18.31
CA ILE A 224 2.90 4.12 -17.80
C ILE A 224 2.11 5.10 -18.64
N GLU A 225 0.86 4.73 -18.91
CA GLU A 225 -0.15 5.61 -19.47
C GLU A 225 -1.40 5.45 -18.61
N PRO A 226 -2.13 6.54 -18.31
CA PRO A 226 -3.43 6.42 -17.64
C PRO A 226 -4.34 5.46 -18.44
N PRO A 227 -5.12 4.60 -17.77
CA PRO A 227 -6.03 3.71 -18.48
C PRO A 227 -7.00 4.54 -19.33
N GLN A 228 -7.11 4.20 -20.61
CA GLN A 228 -8.10 4.82 -21.49
C GLN A 228 -9.48 4.46 -20.94
N THR A 229 -10.27 5.46 -20.57
CA THR A 229 -11.67 5.29 -20.13
C THR A 229 -12.40 4.43 -21.16
N ARG A 230 -12.84 3.24 -20.73
CA ARG A 230 -13.79 2.42 -21.48
C ARG A 230 -15.19 3.00 -21.35
#